data_AF-A0A6B1F1E0-F1
#
_entry.id   AF-A0A6B1F1E0-F1
#
_cell.length_a   1.000
_cell.length_b   1.000
_cell.length_c   1.000
_cell.angle_alpha   90.00
_cell.angle_beta   90.00
_cell.angle_gamma   90.00
#
_symmetry.space_group_name_H-M   'P 1'
#
loop_
_entity.id
_entity.type
_entity.pdbx_description
1 polymer ?
#
loop_
_entity_poly.entity_id
_entity_poly.type
_entity_poly.pdbx_seq_one_letter_code
_entity_poly.pdbx_strand_id
1 'polypeptide(L)'
;MKKVSELFTANAYNPWEVANLCNGGAGFRIPEYQRTYDWSKENIHRLMTDIFTGFERLSQGTGANAITFLGTLILVKDKKQEETFKGRSYSIVDGQQRLTTLTLLACVLIERLRILRPSLPKFSSETDKWLKIEAESIEDALASCLRGIQIVQHGINNYPFPRIVRHQDNRGDNVKDEELESEIAVFLTKFIEFIQSNETEFLTPDMGNTREANIILANFHDIKQFCKDLNDSQWFLENDCQFLEANKFTHRGYRYLWKKSQNVLEITLNQAISEIQSESKSHEFYRTLMLASYFCNCVAVTTVITDDEGAAFDIFDALNTTGEPLTALETLKPHVINALNTKNSKFSGSSCEMAFSSIDQLMANDFPTTKEKQDETKNLIITFGLYLEGRKVSLNLNTQRKELLRFFENSKQTKDGPTKFMEALAYVSEYRCNYWTPKNIGRINIYHNDQIEAEQIKLLSSLISATKTNLTLPILSIYWICCKEKNDFSDYIEVLKAITAFLALRRTATGSTDGIDTCFR
;
A
#
# COMPACT_ATOMS: atom_id res chain seq x y z
N MET A 1 36.81 17.57 11.04
CA MET A 1 36.01 16.34 10.92
C MET A 1 34.59 16.70 11.36
N LYS A 2 33.57 16.56 10.49
CA LYS A 2 32.17 16.76 10.92
C LYS A 2 31.85 15.73 12.01
N LYS A 3 31.03 16.08 13.00
CA LYS A 3 30.55 15.09 13.97
C LYS A 3 29.64 14.11 13.25
N VAL A 4 29.68 12.83 13.62
CA VAL A 4 28.79 11.79 13.04
C VAL A 4 27.31 12.19 13.22
N SER A 5 26.96 12.83 14.34
CA SER A 5 25.62 13.34 14.62
C SER A 5 25.15 14.47 13.69
N GLU A 6 26.06 15.09 12.95
CA GLU A 6 25.78 16.18 12.01
C GLU A 6 25.82 15.70 10.54
N LEU A 7 25.98 14.38 10.31
CA LEU A 7 26.11 13.82 8.97
C LEU A 7 24.80 13.92 8.18
N PHE A 8 23.68 13.61 8.82
CA PHE A 8 22.34 13.70 8.25
C PHE A 8 21.29 13.78 9.36
N THR A 9 20.09 14.22 9.00
CA THR A 9 18.88 14.10 9.83
C THR A 9 17.88 13.21 9.14
N ALA A 10 17.36 12.19 9.83
CA ALA A 10 16.35 11.28 9.31
C ALA A 10 15.05 11.41 10.12
N ASN A 11 13.95 11.78 9.46
CA ASN A 11 12.64 11.93 10.08
C ASN A 11 11.57 11.23 9.23
N ALA A 12 10.49 10.78 9.85
CA ALA A 12 9.29 10.34 9.12
C ALA A 12 8.39 11.56 8.90
N TYR A 13 8.01 11.80 7.65
CA TYR A 13 7.11 12.87 7.25
C TYR A 13 5.99 12.33 6.38
N ASN A 14 4.79 12.91 6.51
CA ASN A 14 3.76 12.73 5.49
C ASN A 14 4.03 13.64 4.26
N PRO A 15 3.38 13.41 3.10
CA PRO A 15 3.57 14.24 1.91
C PRO A 15 3.40 15.74 2.16
N TRP A 16 2.44 16.14 2.99
CA TRP A 16 2.21 17.53 3.36
C TRP A 16 3.35 18.09 4.23
N GLU A 17 3.92 17.33 5.15
CA GLU A 17 5.07 17.73 5.97
C GLU A 17 6.36 17.82 5.16
N VAL A 18 6.59 16.88 4.22
CA VAL A 18 7.70 16.97 3.24
C VAL A 18 7.57 18.28 2.46
N ALA A 19 6.36 18.59 2.01
CA ALA A 19 6.08 19.87 1.38
C ALA A 19 6.32 21.05 2.37
N ASN A 20 5.89 20.98 3.61
CA ASN A 20 6.07 22.11 4.53
C ASN A 20 7.46 22.24 5.17
N LEU A 21 8.46 21.51 4.69
CA LEU A 21 9.86 21.78 5.00
C LEU A 21 10.20 23.26 4.72
N CYS A 22 11.03 23.84 5.59
CA CYS A 22 11.36 25.26 5.56
C CYS A 22 10.12 26.18 5.56
N ASN A 23 9.07 25.84 6.33
CA ASN A 23 7.81 26.58 6.41
C ASN A 23 7.15 26.79 5.03
N GLY A 24 7.20 25.77 4.16
CA GLY A 24 6.64 25.81 2.81
C GLY A 24 7.55 26.42 1.74
N GLY A 25 8.74 26.92 2.12
CA GLY A 25 9.74 27.46 1.20
C GLY A 25 10.63 26.41 0.54
N ALA A 26 10.49 25.12 0.88
CA ALA A 26 11.27 24.05 0.25
C ALA A 26 10.83 23.79 -1.20
N GLY A 27 11.78 23.62 -2.11
CA GLY A 27 11.52 22.97 -3.39
C GLY A 27 12.59 21.97 -3.75
N PHE A 28 12.19 21.03 -4.59
CA PHE A 28 12.92 19.81 -4.87
C PHE A 28 13.43 19.83 -6.31
N ARG A 29 14.73 19.65 -6.46
CA ARG A 29 15.44 19.71 -7.73
C ARG A 29 15.89 18.30 -8.08
N ILE A 30 15.54 17.82 -9.27
CA ILE A 30 16.05 16.56 -9.83
C ILE A 30 17.39 16.87 -10.51
N PRO A 31 18.53 16.38 -9.98
CA PRO A 31 19.85 16.64 -10.55
C PRO A 31 20.04 16.04 -11.95
N GLU A 32 21.04 16.52 -12.69
CA GLU A 32 21.33 16.07 -14.07
C GLU A 32 21.61 14.57 -14.18
N TYR A 33 22.27 13.99 -13.16
CA TYR A 33 22.60 12.57 -13.14
C TYR A 33 21.39 11.66 -12.86
N GLN A 34 20.23 12.21 -12.50
CA GLN A 34 19.02 11.43 -12.30
C GLN A 34 18.35 11.12 -13.64
N ARG A 35 17.90 9.87 -13.78
CA ARG A 35 17.14 9.44 -14.96
C ARG A 35 15.80 10.15 -15.08
N THR A 36 15.22 10.09 -16.27
CA THR A 36 13.85 10.56 -16.56
C THR A 36 12.81 9.82 -15.72
N TYR A 37 11.67 10.46 -15.45
CA TYR A 37 10.51 9.77 -14.88
C TYR A 37 10.08 8.63 -15.82
N ASP A 38 10.02 7.42 -15.26
CA ASP A 38 9.87 6.16 -15.99
C ASP A 38 9.23 5.09 -15.08
N TRP A 39 8.31 5.50 -14.19
CA TRP A 39 7.63 4.54 -13.32
C TRP A 39 6.55 3.79 -14.11
N SER A 40 6.57 2.47 -14.08
CA SER A 40 5.62 1.65 -14.82
C SER A 40 4.24 1.62 -14.17
N LYS A 41 3.20 1.29 -14.94
CA LYS A 41 1.83 1.13 -14.46
C LYS A 41 1.71 0.14 -13.30
N GLU A 42 2.49 -0.94 -13.28
CA GLU A 42 2.50 -1.91 -12.18
C GLU A 42 3.00 -1.28 -10.87
N ASN A 43 3.96 -0.36 -10.96
CA ASN A 43 4.41 0.36 -9.79
C ASN A 43 3.37 1.38 -9.29
N ILE A 44 2.65 2.04 -10.20
CA ILE A 44 1.51 2.90 -9.85
C ILE A 44 0.43 2.08 -9.16
N HIS A 45 0.06 0.94 -9.74
CA HIS A 45 -0.91 0.01 -9.14
C HIS A 45 -0.48 -0.38 -7.72
N ARG A 46 0.78 -0.81 -7.54
CA ARG A 46 1.32 -1.15 -6.22
C ARG A 46 1.24 0.01 -5.22
N LEU A 47 1.63 1.22 -5.63
CA LEU A 47 1.55 2.42 -4.78
C LEU A 47 0.10 2.67 -4.33
N MET A 48 -0.84 2.65 -5.28
CA MET A 48 -2.24 2.92 -5.01
C MET A 48 -2.86 1.85 -4.11
N THR A 49 -2.60 0.57 -4.38
CA THR A 49 -3.06 -0.54 -3.53
C THR A 49 -2.46 -0.46 -2.12
N ASP A 50 -1.19 -0.09 -1.96
CA ASP A 50 -0.57 0.08 -0.64
C ASP A 50 -1.26 1.21 0.15
N ILE A 51 -1.57 2.35 -0.49
CA ILE A 51 -2.31 3.47 0.11
C ILE A 51 -3.75 3.04 0.48
N PHE A 52 -4.47 2.36 -0.42
CA PHE A 52 -5.84 1.89 -0.15
C PHE A 52 -5.89 0.88 0.99
N THR A 53 -4.94 -0.06 1.03
CA THR A 53 -4.82 -1.04 2.12
C THR A 53 -4.56 -0.36 3.46
N GLY A 54 -3.66 0.64 3.49
CA GLY A 54 -3.42 1.40 4.71
C GLY A 54 -4.63 2.23 5.14
N PHE A 55 -5.34 2.82 4.18
CA PHE A 55 -6.57 3.56 4.43
C PHE A 55 -7.67 2.66 5.02
N GLU A 56 -7.84 1.44 4.49
CA GLU A 56 -8.74 0.41 5.04
C GLU A 56 -8.40 0.05 6.50
N ARG A 57 -7.12 -0.17 6.79
CA ARG A 57 -6.63 -0.52 8.13
C ARG A 57 -6.92 0.55 9.18
N LEU A 58 -7.14 1.80 8.77
CA LEU A 58 -7.54 2.87 9.69
C LEU A 58 -8.90 2.56 10.36
N SER A 59 -9.78 1.77 9.73
CA SER A 59 -11.01 1.27 10.37
C SER A 59 -10.74 0.39 11.60
N GLN A 60 -9.59 -0.29 11.65
CA GLN A 60 -9.21 -1.26 12.67
C GLN A 60 -8.48 -0.59 13.86
N GLY A 61 -7.95 0.62 13.67
CA GLY A 61 -7.30 1.39 14.74
C GLY A 61 -6.39 2.51 14.21
N THR A 62 -5.81 3.31 15.12
CA THR A 62 -4.92 4.45 14.82
C THR A 62 -3.45 4.17 15.11
N GLY A 63 -3.06 2.91 15.32
CA GLY A 63 -1.68 2.53 15.59
C GLY A 63 -0.78 2.58 14.34
N ALA A 64 0.50 2.23 14.49
CA ALA A 64 1.48 2.20 13.39
C ALA A 64 1.03 1.35 12.17
N ASN A 65 0.16 0.37 12.39
CA ASN A 65 -0.38 -0.48 11.32
C ASN A 65 -1.25 0.29 10.32
N ALA A 66 -1.87 1.39 10.73
CA ALA A 66 -2.70 2.26 9.88
C ALA A 66 -1.89 3.28 9.06
N ILE A 67 -0.57 3.38 9.29
CA ILE A 67 0.33 4.23 8.51
C ILE A 67 0.85 3.45 7.29
N THR A 68 0.79 4.09 6.12
CA THR A 68 1.36 3.57 4.88
C THR A 68 2.77 4.10 4.72
N PHE A 69 3.78 3.24 4.92
CA PHE A 69 5.18 3.59 4.68
C PHE A 69 5.57 3.35 3.23
N LEU A 70 5.99 4.41 2.54
CA LEU A 70 6.33 4.34 1.13
C LEU A 70 7.85 4.33 0.87
N GLY A 71 8.68 4.20 1.90
CA GLY A 71 10.14 4.12 1.78
C GLY A 71 10.84 5.44 2.07
N THR A 72 12.05 5.60 1.53
CA THR A 72 12.97 6.69 1.87
C THR A 72 13.12 7.71 0.74
N LEU A 73 13.20 8.99 1.08
CA LEU A 73 13.57 10.12 0.23
C LEU A 73 14.90 10.66 0.74
N ILE A 74 15.94 10.68 -0.10
CA ILE A 74 17.26 11.20 0.27
C ILE A 74 17.44 12.56 -0.41
N LEU A 75 17.62 13.59 0.42
CA LEU A 75 17.70 14.98 0.01
C LEU A 75 19.06 15.58 0.41
N VAL A 76 19.65 16.34 -0.50
CA VAL A 76 20.84 17.15 -0.25
C VAL A 76 20.43 18.61 -0.30
N LYS A 77 20.76 19.41 0.71
CA LYS A 77 20.52 20.85 0.65
C LYS A 77 21.46 21.47 -0.37
N ASP A 78 20.91 22.16 -1.37
CA ASP A 78 21.73 22.78 -2.41
C ASP A 78 22.57 23.91 -1.81
N LYS A 79 23.88 23.86 -2.07
CA LYS A 79 24.81 24.93 -1.70
C LYS A 79 24.70 26.12 -2.66
N LYS A 80 24.37 25.83 -3.92
CA LYS A 80 24.08 26.81 -4.97
C LYS A 80 22.70 26.48 -5.53
N GLN A 81 21.74 27.34 -5.26
CA GLN A 81 20.39 27.28 -5.80
C GLN A 81 20.22 28.33 -6.90
N GLU A 82 19.05 28.37 -7.54
CA GLU A 82 18.70 29.38 -8.53
C GLU A 82 18.85 30.80 -7.95
N GLU A 83 19.47 31.72 -8.69
CA GLU A 83 19.86 33.05 -8.17
C GLU A 83 18.66 33.87 -7.66
N THR A 84 17.54 33.79 -8.38
CA THR A 84 16.33 34.56 -8.08
C THR A 84 15.42 33.83 -7.09
N PHE A 85 15.45 32.50 -7.03
CA PHE A 85 14.62 31.71 -6.12
C PHE A 85 14.95 31.99 -4.63
N LYS A 86 13.95 32.45 -3.86
CA LYS A 86 14.11 32.84 -2.45
C LYS A 86 13.84 31.71 -1.45
N GLY A 87 13.31 30.58 -1.90
CA GLY A 87 13.10 29.41 -1.04
C GLY A 87 14.39 28.63 -0.77
N ARG A 88 14.26 27.37 -0.36
CA ARG A 88 15.41 26.46 -0.13
C ARG A 88 15.33 25.28 -1.11
N SER A 89 16.36 25.13 -1.93
CA SER A 89 16.44 24.01 -2.90
C SER A 89 17.06 22.76 -2.26
N TYR A 90 16.47 21.62 -2.55
CA TYR A 90 16.93 20.30 -2.14
C TYR A 90 17.10 19.42 -3.37
N SER A 91 18.32 18.98 -3.65
CA SER A 91 18.60 17.97 -4.67
C SER A 91 18.11 16.59 -4.22
N ILE A 92 17.37 15.90 -5.09
CA ILE A 92 16.85 14.56 -4.83
C ILE A 92 17.89 13.51 -5.26
N VAL A 93 18.51 12.84 -4.30
CA VAL A 93 19.48 11.76 -4.55
C VAL A 93 18.77 10.41 -4.72
N ASP A 94 17.70 10.17 -3.97
CA ASP A 94 16.87 8.97 -4.10
C ASP A 94 15.41 9.28 -3.79
N GLY A 95 14.51 8.51 -4.40
CA GLY A 95 13.06 8.67 -4.26
C GLY A 95 12.42 9.61 -5.28
N GLN A 96 13.14 10.05 -6.32
CA GLN A 96 12.61 10.99 -7.33
C GLN A 96 11.30 10.51 -7.99
N GLN A 97 11.26 9.26 -8.46
CA GLN A 97 10.09 8.66 -9.11
C GLN A 97 8.88 8.69 -8.16
N ARG A 98 9.10 8.32 -6.90
CA ARG A 98 8.07 8.28 -5.86
C ARG A 98 7.53 9.66 -5.52
N LEU A 99 8.42 10.64 -5.34
CA LEU A 99 8.02 12.01 -5.03
C LEU A 99 7.18 12.59 -6.17
N THR A 100 7.62 12.43 -7.43
CA THR A 100 6.87 12.85 -8.62
C THR A 100 5.46 12.28 -8.64
N THR A 101 5.30 10.97 -8.40
CA THR A 101 3.99 10.32 -8.44
C THR A 101 3.10 10.67 -7.26
N LEU A 102 3.66 10.88 -6.06
CA LEU A 102 2.89 11.40 -4.93
C LEU A 102 2.37 12.82 -5.23
N THR A 103 3.16 13.64 -5.93
CA THR A 103 2.71 14.94 -6.42
C THR A 103 1.63 14.81 -7.49
N LEU A 104 1.75 13.88 -8.44
CA LEU A 104 0.69 13.60 -9.44
C LEU A 104 -0.60 13.11 -8.77
N LEU A 105 -0.51 12.27 -7.73
CA LEU A 105 -1.67 11.84 -6.94
C LEU A 105 -2.34 13.02 -6.24
N ALA A 106 -1.56 13.97 -5.69
CA ALA A 106 -2.14 15.19 -5.12
C ALA A 106 -2.90 16.01 -6.19
N CYS A 107 -2.36 16.14 -7.40
CA CYS A 107 -3.07 16.76 -8.53
C CYS A 107 -4.40 16.05 -8.84
N VAL A 108 -4.38 14.73 -9.01
CA VAL A 108 -5.59 13.94 -9.30
C VAL A 108 -6.64 14.09 -8.21
N LEU A 109 -6.24 14.08 -6.94
CA LEU A 109 -7.17 14.23 -5.81
C LEU A 109 -7.85 15.61 -5.81
N ILE A 110 -7.12 16.70 -6.08
CA ILE A 110 -7.69 18.05 -6.21
C ILE A 110 -8.73 18.09 -7.33
N GLU A 111 -8.36 17.61 -8.51
CA GLU A 111 -9.25 17.61 -9.67
C GLU A 111 -10.49 16.76 -9.40
N ARG A 112 -10.33 15.57 -8.82
CA ARG A 112 -11.46 14.70 -8.49
C ARG A 112 -12.44 15.36 -7.52
N LEU A 113 -11.94 16.03 -6.48
CA LEU A 113 -12.77 16.79 -5.54
C LEU A 113 -13.52 17.93 -6.24
N ARG A 114 -12.88 18.66 -7.15
CA ARG A 114 -13.52 19.73 -7.94
C ARG A 114 -14.62 19.22 -8.87
N ILE A 115 -14.41 18.10 -9.54
CA ILE A 115 -15.41 17.47 -10.42
C ILE A 115 -16.65 17.04 -9.62
N LEU A 116 -16.44 16.48 -8.43
CA LEU A 116 -17.52 15.89 -7.63
C LEU A 116 -18.32 16.93 -6.84
N ARG A 117 -17.68 18.03 -6.41
CA ARG A 117 -18.30 19.05 -5.55
C ARG A 117 -19.63 19.62 -6.09
N PRO A 118 -19.79 19.97 -7.38
CA PRO A 118 -21.06 20.51 -7.90
C PRO A 118 -22.23 19.53 -7.82
N SER A 119 -21.97 18.22 -7.72
CA SER A 119 -22.99 17.18 -7.64
C SER A 119 -23.46 16.87 -6.21
N LEU A 120 -22.88 17.54 -5.21
CA LEU A 120 -23.26 17.34 -3.81
C LEU A 120 -24.72 17.75 -3.55
N PRO A 121 -25.49 16.96 -2.79
CA PRO A 121 -26.80 17.38 -2.31
C PRO A 121 -26.66 18.52 -1.30
N LYS A 122 -27.76 19.23 -1.05
CA LYS A 122 -27.81 20.24 0.01
C LYS A 122 -27.94 19.55 1.36
N PHE A 123 -27.07 19.88 2.31
CA PHE A 123 -27.18 19.46 3.69
C PHE A 123 -27.75 20.60 4.55
N SER A 124 -27.84 20.37 5.86
CA SER A 124 -28.03 21.42 6.84
C SER A 124 -26.95 22.50 6.70
N SER A 125 -27.30 23.74 7.04
CA SER A 125 -26.40 24.90 6.92
C SER A 125 -25.07 24.67 7.67
N GLU A 126 -25.14 23.98 8.80
CA GLU A 126 -24.01 23.63 9.64
C GLU A 126 -23.12 22.57 8.98
N THR A 127 -23.71 21.49 8.45
CA THR A 127 -22.97 20.42 7.75
C THR A 127 -22.32 20.94 6.47
N ASP A 128 -23.04 21.75 5.67
CA ASP A 128 -22.50 22.38 4.45
C ASP A 128 -21.30 23.27 4.76
N LYS A 129 -21.41 24.12 5.80
CA LYS A 129 -20.34 25.02 6.22
C LYS A 129 -19.11 24.24 6.69
N TRP A 130 -19.32 23.20 7.51
CA TRP A 130 -18.24 22.35 8.01
C TRP A 130 -17.54 21.60 6.86
N LEU A 131 -18.31 20.93 6.00
CA LEU A 131 -17.77 20.14 4.89
C LEU A 131 -16.96 21.02 3.93
N LYS A 132 -17.43 22.25 3.68
CA LYS A 132 -16.71 23.23 2.86
C LYS A 132 -15.34 23.59 3.46
N ILE A 133 -15.29 23.96 4.73
CA ILE A 133 -14.04 24.36 5.41
C ILE A 133 -13.04 23.19 5.42
N GLU A 134 -13.51 21.99 5.69
CA GLU A 134 -12.65 20.81 5.73
C GLU A 134 -12.12 20.45 4.34
N ALA A 135 -12.98 20.51 3.31
CA ALA A 135 -12.59 20.30 1.92
C ALA A 135 -11.55 21.33 1.45
N GLU A 136 -11.78 22.61 1.74
CA GLU A 136 -10.83 23.69 1.44
C GLU A 136 -9.49 23.46 2.15
N SER A 137 -9.50 23.06 3.43
CA SER A 137 -8.26 22.81 4.17
C SER A 137 -7.45 21.61 3.64
N ILE A 138 -8.14 20.56 3.20
CA ILE A 138 -7.50 19.38 2.58
C ILE A 138 -6.98 19.74 1.20
N GLU A 139 -7.73 20.49 0.40
CA GLU A 139 -7.28 20.97 -0.92
C GLU A 139 -6.07 21.90 -0.82
N ASP A 140 -6.02 22.78 0.18
CA ASP A 140 -4.83 23.61 0.45
C ASP A 140 -3.62 22.74 0.83
N ALA A 141 -3.83 21.68 1.61
CA ALA A 141 -2.78 20.73 1.94
C ALA A 141 -2.27 19.99 0.70
N LEU A 142 -3.17 19.50 -0.18
CA LEU A 142 -2.80 18.90 -1.45
C LEU A 142 -2.08 19.90 -2.37
N ALA A 143 -2.58 21.13 -2.47
CA ALA A 143 -1.97 22.19 -3.28
C ALA A 143 -0.56 22.52 -2.77
N SER A 144 -0.33 22.49 -1.45
CA SER A 144 1.01 22.67 -0.91
C SER A 144 1.97 21.56 -1.34
N CYS A 145 1.50 20.35 -1.70
CA CYS A 145 2.35 19.25 -2.17
C CYS A 145 2.88 19.46 -3.61
N LEU A 146 2.23 20.33 -4.40
CA LEU A 146 2.60 20.59 -5.80
C LEU A 146 3.14 22.01 -6.06
N ARG A 147 2.80 22.99 -5.20
CA ARG A 147 3.37 24.35 -5.25
C ARG A 147 3.89 24.81 -3.89
N GLY A 148 4.95 25.61 -3.92
CA GLY A 148 5.36 26.46 -2.80
C GLY A 148 5.02 27.92 -3.08
N ILE A 149 5.14 28.76 -2.05
CA ILE A 149 4.99 30.21 -2.17
C ILE A 149 6.24 30.85 -1.59
N GLN A 150 6.92 31.68 -2.39
CA GLN A 150 8.06 32.47 -1.94
C GLN A 150 7.66 33.93 -1.77
N ILE A 151 8.27 34.57 -0.78
CA ILE A 151 8.05 35.98 -0.46
C ILE A 151 9.08 36.81 -1.25
N VAL A 152 8.58 37.71 -2.10
CA VAL A 152 9.40 38.52 -3.02
C VAL A 152 9.24 40.01 -2.70
N GLN A 153 10.21 40.83 -3.12
CA GLN A 153 10.22 42.29 -2.91
C GLN A 153 10.04 42.71 -1.44
N HIS A 154 10.99 42.37 -0.57
CA HIS A 154 11.01 42.78 0.85
C HIS A 154 9.77 42.42 1.69
N GLY A 155 9.01 41.37 1.34
CA GLY A 155 7.86 40.94 2.15
C GLY A 155 6.49 41.26 1.58
N ILE A 156 6.43 41.93 0.43
CA ILE A 156 5.19 42.55 -0.05
C ILE A 156 4.39 41.61 -0.95
N ASN A 157 5.07 40.80 -1.78
CA ASN A 157 4.42 39.99 -2.79
C ASN A 157 4.72 38.50 -2.60
N ASN A 158 3.74 37.67 -2.92
CA ASN A 158 3.86 36.22 -2.91
C ASN A 158 3.94 35.71 -4.34
N TYR A 159 4.97 34.92 -4.65
CA TYR A 159 5.12 34.30 -5.96
C TYR A 159 5.06 32.77 -5.81
N PRO A 160 4.13 32.07 -6.51
CA PRO A 160 4.07 30.62 -6.46
C PRO A 160 5.23 30.00 -7.25
N PHE A 161 5.65 28.78 -6.91
CA PHE A 161 6.61 28.02 -7.70
C PHE A 161 6.26 26.53 -7.70
N PRO A 162 6.53 25.78 -8.79
CA PRO A 162 6.36 24.34 -8.81
C PRO A 162 7.32 23.66 -7.83
N ARG A 163 6.82 22.67 -7.10
CA ARG A 163 7.57 21.95 -6.07
C ARG A 163 8.74 21.15 -6.60
N ILE A 164 8.58 20.57 -7.77
CA ILE A 164 9.54 19.67 -8.39
C ILE A 164 9.96 20.30 -9.72
N VAL A 165 11.26 20.46 -9.89
CA VAL A 165 11.89 20.94 -11.11
C VAL A 165 13.11 20.10 -11.42
N ARG A 166 13.62 20.14 -12.65
CA ARG A 166 14.92 19.56 -13.01
C ARG A 166 16.05 20.58 -12.86
N HIS A 167 17.29 20.09 -12.92
CA HIS A 167 18.48 20.92 -12.78
C HIS A 167 18.55 22.09 -13.78
N GLN A 168 18.02 21.92 -15.00
CA GLN A 168 18.02 22.97 -16.02
C GLN A 168 17.00 24.08 -15.77
N ASP A 169 15.98 23.83 -14.95
CA ASP A 169 14.90 24.79 -14.73
C ASP A 169 15.32 25.90 -13.77
N ASN A 170 14.71 27.08 -13.94
CA ASN A 170 14.78 28.21 -13.03
C ASN A 170 13.38 28.63 -12.58
N ARG A 171 13.10 28.52 -11.27
CA ARG A 171 11.79 28.88 -10.70
C ARG A 171 11.52 30.38 -10.67
N GLY A 172 12.54 31.23 -10.82
CA GLY A 172 12.37 32.67 -10.78
C GLY A 172 11.87 33.21 -9.43
N ASP A 173 11.76 34.52 -9.30
CA ASP A 173 10.90 35.18 -8.31
C ASP A 173 9.81 36.05 -8.96
N ASN A 174 9.73 35.99 -10.30
CA ASN A 174 8.76 36.63 -11.15
C ASN A 174 8.74 35.93 -12.53
N VAL A 175 7.72 36.22 -13.35
CA VAL A 175 7.49 35.57 -14.65
C VAL A 175 8.62 35.78 -15.66
N LYS A 176 9.40 36.87 -15.57
CA LYS A 176 10.49 37.14 -16.53
C LYS A 176 11.73 36.32 -16.24
N ASP A 177 11.97 36.00 -14.96
CA ASP A 177 13.13 35.24 -14.51
C ASP A 177 12.82 33.75 -14.33
N GLU A 178 11.57 33.34 -14.60
CA GLU A 178 11.13 31.96 -14.58
C GLU A 178 11.40 31.30 -15.94
N GLU A 179 12.19 30.24 -15.94
CA GLU A 179 12.55 29.44 -17.11
C GLU A 179 12.30 27.98 -16.79
N LEU A 180 11.11 27.47 -17.09
CA LEU A 180 10.68 26.11 -16.79
C LEU A 180 10.53 25.32 -18.09
N GLU A 181 11.50 24.45 -18.37
CA GLU A 181 11.57 23.68 -19.62
C GLU A 181 11.24 22.20 -19.41
N SER A 182 11.49 21.66 -18.21
CA SER A 182 11.23 20.25 -17.96
C SER A 182 9.75 19.90 -18.00
N GLU A 183 9.44 18.71 -18.48
CA GLU A 183 8.07 18.22 -18.65
C GLU A 183 7.30 18.22 -17.32
N ILE A 184 7.96 17.87 -16.21
CA ILE A 184 7.34 17.91 -14.89
C ILE A 184 7.08 19.34 -14.42
N ALA A 185 8.00 20.28 -14.66
CA ALA A 185 7.80 21.68 -14.29
C ALA A 185 6.65 22.30 -15.10
N VAL A 186 6.63 22.07 -16.42
CA VAL A 186 5.54 22.51 -17.31
C VAL A 186 4.19 21.94 -16.87
N PHE A 187 4.13 20.64 -16.59
CA PHE A 187 2.91 20.00 -16.08
C PHE A 187 2.41 20.66 -14.79
N LEU A 188 3.30 20.83 -13.80
CA LEU A 188 2.93 21.39 -12.50
C LEU A 188 2.51 22.85 -12.62
N THR A 189 3.18 23.66 -13.43
CA THR A 189 2.80 25.06 -13.67
C THR A 189 1.41 25.15 -14.27
N LYS A 190 1.10 24.32 -15.28
CA LYS A 190 -0.26 24.26 -15.87
C LYS A 190 -1.30 23.80 -14.86
N PHE A 191 -0.95 22.86 -13.99
CA PHE A 191 -1.84 22.44 -12.91
C PHE A 191 -2.05 23.54 -11.85
N ILE A 192 -1.03 24.35 -11.56
CA ILE A 192 -1.14 25.51 -10.66
C ILE A 192 -2.07 26.57 -11.25
N GLU A 193 -1.96 26.86 -12.55
CA GLU A 193 -2.90 27.73 -13.28
C GLU A 193 -4.33 27.21 -13.17
N PHE A 194 -4.52 25.90 -13.36
CA PHE A 194 -5.82 25.24 -13.16
C PHE A 194 -6.38 25.43 -11.74
N ILE A 195 -5.55 25.29 -10.70
CA ILE A 195 -5.97 25.53 -9.31
C ILE A 195 -6.42 26.99 -9.12
N GLN A 196 -5.79 27.95 -9.79
CA GLN A 196 -6.15 29.36 -9.71
C GLN A 196 -7.37 29.72 -10.57
N SER A 197 -7.74 28.86 -11.52
CA SER A 197 -8.92 29.02 -12.37
C SER A 197 -10.21 28.54 -11.69
N ASN A 198 -11.36 28.86 -12.30
CA ASN A 198 -12.68 28.36 -11.91
C ASN A 198 -13.05 27.04 -12.62
N GLU A 199 -12.12 26.43 -13.37
CA GLU A 199 -12.36 25.19 -14.08
C GLU A 199 -12.51 24.00 -13.12
N THR A 200 -13.39 23.07 -13.47
CA THR A 200 -13.67 21.86 -12.68
C THR A 200 -12.78 20.69 -13.05
N GLU A 201 -12.42 20.55 -14.32
CA GLU A 201 -11.60 19.46 -14.86
C GLU A 201 -10.30 19.99 -15.45
N PHE A 202 -9.20 19.27 -15.24
CA PHE A 202 -7.88 19.68 -15.73
C PHE A 202 -7.68 19.20 -17.16
N LEU A 203 -7.58 20.15 -18.10
CA LEU A 203 -7.16 19.87 -19.46
C LEU A 203 -5.65 19.60 -19.48
N THR A 204 -5.26 18.37 -19.86
CA THR A 204 -3.85 17.99 -19.97
C THR A 204 -3.12 18.89 -20.96
N PRO A 205 -1.99 19.51 -20.59
CA PRO A 205 -1.26 20.40 -21.48
C PRO A 205 -0.57 19.61 -22.61
N ASP A 206 -0.37 20.27 -23.75
CA ASP A 206 0.57 19.78 -24.77
C ASP A 206 2.00 20.01 -24.27
N MET A 207 2.69 18.92 -23.96
CA MET A 207 4.08 18.91 -23.49
C MET A 207 5.04 18.33 -24.53
N GLY A 208 4.59 18.24 -25.79
CA GLY A 208 5.31 17.57 -26.85
C GLY A 208 5.32 16.04 -26.71
N ASN A 209 6.11 15.39 -27.57
CA ASN A 209 6.13 13.93 -27.73
C ASN A 209 7.36 13.25 -27.08
N THR A 210 7.94 13.84 -26.05
CA THR A 210 9.07 13.21 -25.35
C THR A 210 8.60 11.96 -24.59
N ARG A 211 9.51 11.02 -24.33
CA ARG A 211 9.18 9.82 -23.55
C ARG A 211 8.69 10.19 -22.15
N GLU A 212 9.34 11.16 -21.50
CA GLU A 212 8.98 11.60 -20.16
C GLU A 212 7.60 12.25 -20.12
N ALA A 213 7.28 13.16 -21.06
CA ALA A 213 5.95 13.77 -21.18
C ALA A 213 4.84 12.70 -21.30
N ASN A 214 5.04 11.74 -22.19
CA ASN A 214 4.09 10.65 -22.40
C ASN A 214 3.89 9.80 -21.15
N ILE A 215 4.96 9.51 -20.39
CA ILE A 215 4.87 8.72 -19.16
C ILE A 215 4.22 9.52 -18.03
N ILE A 216 4.49 10.82 -17.90
CA ILE A 216 3.82 11.69 -16.92
C ILE A 216 2.31 11.70 -17.18
N LEU A 217 1.90 11.93 -18.43
CA LEU A 217 0.48 11.96 -18.81
C LEU A 217 -0.18 10.59 -18.64
N ALA A 218 0.46 9.52 -19.10
CA ALA A 218 -0.05 8.15 -18.94
C ALA A 218 -0.24 7.80 -17.45
N ASN A 219 0.77 8.07 -16.61
CA ASN A 219 0.68 7.80 -15.18
C ASN A 219 -0.36 8.69 -14.49
N PHE A 220 -0.51 9.96 -14.90
CA PHE A 220 -1.57 10.83 -14.42
C PHE A 220 -2.96 10.25 -14.75
N HIS A 221 -3.16 9.74 -15.96
CA HIS A 221 -4.41 9.07 -16.35
C HIS A 221 -4.63 7.74 -15.61
N ASP A 222 -3.59 6.94 -15.40
CA ASP A 222 -3.71 5.70 -14.61
C ASP A 222 -4.10 6.01 -13.15
N ILE A 223 -3.49 7.02 -12.53
CA ILE A 223 -3.85 7.47 -11.18
C ILE A 223 -5.29 8.00 -11.14
N LYS A 224 -5.71 8.78 -12.15
CA LYS A 224 -7.12 9.20 -12.31
C LYS A 224 -8.06 7.99 -12.30
N GLN A 225 -7.72 6.94 -13.03
CA GLN A 225 -8.54 5.73 -13.09
C GLN A 225 -8.60 5.05 -11.71
N PHE A 226 -7.47 4.86 -11.02
CA PHE A 226 -7.47 4.30 -9.66
C PHE A 226 -8.30 5.11 -8.66
N CYS A 227 -8.27 6.44 -8.74
CA CYS A 227 -9.11 7.29 -7.90
C CYS A 227 -10.61 7.20 -8.25
N LYS A 228 -10.97 6.88 -9.50
CA LYS A 228 -12.36 6.53 -9.86
C LYS A 228 -12.73 5.17 -9.28
N ASP A 229 -11.84 4.19 -9.43
CA ASP A 229 -12.01 2.81 -8.96
C ASP A 229 -12.19 2.71 -7.44
N LEU A 230 -11.75 3.72 -6.67
CA LEU A 230 -12.09 3.88 -5.23
C LEU A 230 -13.60 3.76 -4.95
N ASN A 231 -14.43 4.07 -5.94
CA ASN A 231 -15.89 4.08 -5.85
C ASN A 231 -16.55 2.86 -6.50
N ASP A 232 -15.77 1.93 -7.04
CA ASP A 232 -16.24 0.73 -7.69
C ASP A 232 -16.04 -0.49 -6.77
N SER A 233 -17.14 -1.03 -6.24
CA SER A 233 -17.10 -2.21 -5.38
C SER A 233 -16.60 -3.47 -6.11
N GLN A 234 -16.77 -3.55 -7.43
CA GLN A 234 -16.29 -4.66 -8.24
C GLN A 234 -14.77 -4.62 -8.39
N TRP A 235 -14.19 -3.43 -8.59
CA TRP A 235 -12.73 -3.27 -8.63
C TRP A 235 -12.07 -3.78 -7.34
N PHE A 236 -12.64 -3.48 -6.18
CA PHE A 236 -12.14 -3.98 -4.90
C PHE A 236 -12.22 -5.51 -4.80
N LEU A 237 -13.32 -6.11 -5.29
CA LEU A 237 -13.50 -7.56 -5.32
C LEU A 237 -12.44 -8.26 -6.20
N GLU A 238 -12.14 -7.66 -7.36
CA GLU A 238 -11.17 -8.14 -8.35
C GLU A 238 -9.72 -7.94 -7.89
N ASN A 239 -9.45 -6.89 -7.11
CA ASN A 239 -8.12 -6.58 -6.58
C ASN A 239 -7.92 -7.07 -5.13
N ASP A 240 -8.80 -7.97 -4.64
CA ASP A 240 -8.72 -8.57 -3.31
C ASP A 240 -8.62 -7.54 -2.16
N CYS A 241 -9.22 -6.36 -2.33
CA CYS A 241 -9.25 -5.27 -1.34
C CYS A 241 -10.66 -5.15 -0.72
N GLN A 242 -10.78 -4.63 0.51
CA GLN A 242 -12.12 -4.40 1.08
C GLN A 242 -12.68 -3.06 0.61
N PHE A 243 -13.87 -3.08 0.01
CA PHE A 243 -14.58 -1.85 -0.35
C PHE A 243 -14.85 -0.98 0.88
N LEU A 244 -14.55 0.30 0.74
CA LEU A 244 -14.66 1.28 1.81
C LEU A 244 -16.05 1.88 1.83
N GLU A 245 -16.97 1.17 2.47
CA GLU A 245 -18.33 1.66 2.66
C GLU A 245 -18.36 2.98 3.44
N ALA A 246 -19.16 3.94 2.98
CA ALA A 246 -19.25 5.26 3.58
C ALA A 246 -19.70 5.21 5.05
N ASN A 247 -20.51 4.21 5.42
CA ASN A 247 -20.97 3.96 6.80
C ASN A 247 -19.80 3.71 7.79
N LYS A 248 -18.67 3.16 7.32
CA LYS A 248 -17.49 2.84 8.14
C LYS A 248 -16.70 4.07 8.56
N PHE A 249 -16.92 5.23 7.94
CA PHE A 249 -16.18 6.46 8.28
C PHE A 249 -16.55 7.08 9.63
N THR A 250 -17.57 6.56 10.32
CA THR A 250 -17.86 6.87 11.72
C THR A 250 -16.90 6.19 12.71
N HIS A 251 -16.16 5.16 12.26
CA HIS A 251 -15.22 4.43 13.11
C HIS A 251 -14.13 5.34 13.67
N ARG A 252 -13.67 5.00 14.88
CA ARG A 252 -12.73 5.84 15.66
C ARG A 252 -11.47 6.22 14.88
N GLY A 253 -10.93 5.34 14.04
CA GLY A 253 -9.70 5.64 13.32
C GLY A 253 -9.85 6.68 12.23
N TYR A 254 -10.94 6.65 11.47
CA TYR A 254 -11.25 7.67 10.46
C TYR A 254 -11.50 9.05 11.06
N ARG A 255 -11.88 9.13 12.35
CA ARG A 255 -11.98 10.42 13.06
C ARG A 255 -10.67 11.19 13.13
N TYR A 256 -9.53 10.50 13.04
CA TYR A 256 -8.22 11.14 13.00
C TYR A 256 -8.00 11.99 11.73
N LEU A 257 -8.75 11.70 10.66
CA LEU A 257 -8.67 12.43 9.39
C LEU A 257 -9.45 13.76 9.41
N TRP A 258 -10.28 13.99 10.44
CA TRP A 258 -11.15 15.18 10.60
C TRP A 258 -10.57 16.20 11.58
N LYS A 259 -9.31 16.59 11.39
CA LYS A 259 -8.52 17.22 12.46
C LYS A 259 -8.63 18.75 12.58
N LYS A 260 -9.08 19.46 11.53
CA LYS A 260 -8.92 20.94 11.50
C LYS A 260 -10.18 21.75 11.81
N SER A 261 -11.38 21.16 11.72
CA SER A 261 -12.64 21.94 11.78
C SER A 261 -13.66 21.51 12.83
N GLN A 262 -13.29 20.65 13.80
CA GLN A 262 -14.24 20.19 14.84
C GLN A 262 -14.84 21.32 15.68
N ASN A 263 -14.11 22.44 15.83
CA ASN A 263 -14.56 23.61 16.59
C ASN A 263 -15.61 24.48 15.86
N VAL A 264 -15.87 24.22 14.58
CA VAL A 264 -16.85 24.98 13.77
C VAL A 264 -18.23 24.33 13.77
N LEU A 265 -18.32 23.08 14.25
CA LEU A 265 -19.57 22.33 14.34
C LEU A 265 -20.28 22.66 15.66
N GLU A 266 -21.48 23.24 15.56
CA GLU A 266 -22.40 23.38 16.71
C GLU A 266 -23.17 22.08 16.98
N ILE A 267 -23.31 21.23 15.96
CA ILE A 267 -23.81 19.84 16.04
C ILE A 267 -22.66 18.88 16.33
N THR A 268 -22.95 17.64 16.75
CA THR A 268 -21.88 16.64 16.89
C THR A 268 -21.36 16.22 15.52
N LEU A 269 -20.04 15.95 15.39
CA LEU A 269 -19.44 15.40 14.17
C LEU A 269 -20.19 14.16 13.66
N ASN A 270 -20.73 13.33 14.55
CA ASN A 270 -21.49 12.13 14.15
C ASN A 270 -22.81 12.48 13.46
N GLN A 271 -23.46 13.58 13.83
CA GLN A 271 -24.69 14.03 13.18
C GLN A 271 -24.41 14.49 11.75
N ALA A 272 -23.37 15.32 11.56
CA ALA A 272 -22.94 15.77 10.23
C ALA A 272 -22.54 14.58 9.33
N ILE A 273 -21.77 13.63 9.88
CA ILE A 273 -21.37 12.42 9.14
C ILE A 273 -22.60 11.56 8.79
N SER A 274 -23.54 11.39 9.72
CA SER A 274 -24.76 10.60 9.46
C SER A 274 -25.62 11.21 8.36
N GLU A 275 -25.69 12.54 8.29
CA GLU A 275 -26.43 13.27 7.25
C GLU A 275 -25.80 13.04 5.87
N ILE A 276 -24.48 13.16 5.77
CA ILE A 276 -23.74 12.85 4.53
C ILE A 276 -23.93 11.38 4.16
N GLN A 277 -23.87 10.46 5.13
CA GLN A 277 -24.04 9.03 4.88
C GLN A 277 -25.44 8.66 4.37
N SER A 278 -26.50 9.35 4.79
CA SER A 278 -27.84 9.09 4.26
C SER A 278 -27.99 9.43 2.78
N GLU A 279 -27.13 10.32 2.25
CA GLU A 279 -27.20 10.79 0.87
C GLU A 279 -26.21 10.05 -0.03
N SER A 280 -26.68 9.05 -0.77
CA SER A 280 -25.84 8.21 -1.64
C SER A 280 -25.03 8.98 -2.68
N LYS A 281 -25.56 10.11 -3.18
CA LYS A 281 -24.87 10.99 -4.14
C LYS A 281 -23.60 11.63 -3.57
N SER A 282 -23.48 11.75 -2.26
CA SER A 282 -22.33 12.37 -1.60
C SER A 282 -21.19 11.39 -1.31
N HIS A 283 -21.46 10.08 -1.36
CA HIS A 283 -20.54 9.04 -0.89
C HIS A 283 -19.21 9.07 -1.63
N GLU A 284 -19.25 9.36 -2.93
CA GLU A 284 -18.05 9.39 -3.76
C GLU A 284 -17.14 10.59 -3.46
N PHE A 285 -17.73 11.78 -3.32
CA PHE A 285 -17.00 12.96 -2.85
C PHE A 285 -16.37 12.69 -1.49
N TYR A 286 -17.14 12.11 -0.57
CA TYR A 286 -16.70 11.86 0.80
C TYR A 286 -15.58 10.81 0.89
N ARG A 287 -15.67 9.70 0.12
CA ARG A 287 -14.57 8.73 -0.01
C ARG A 287 -13.29 9.37 -0.54
N THR A 288 -13.41 10.19 -1.59
CA THR A 288 -12.28 10.90 -2.20
C THR A 288 -11.65 11.87 -1.20
N LEU A 289 -12.46 12.65 -0.48
CA LEU A 289 -12.00 13.60 0.52
C LEU A 289 -11.25 12.91 1.67
N MET A 290 -11.75 11.76 2.10
CA MET A 290 -11.12 10.97 3.14
C MET A 290 -9.81 10.34 2.71
N LEU A 291 -9.74 9.84 1.48
CA LEU A 291 -8.49 9.38 0.90
C LEU A 291 -7.46 10.52 0.80
N ALA A 292 -7.89 11.71 0.41
CA ALA A 292 -7.03 12.90 0.37
C ALA A 292 -6.51 13.29 1.76
N SER A 293 -7.37 13.27 2.79
CA SER A 293 -6.93 13.49 4.16
C SER A 293 -5.96 12.37 4.63
N TYR A 294 -6.22 11.11 4.29
CA TYR A 294 -5.32 10.00 4.59
C TYR A 294 -3.95 10.19 3.93
N PHE A 295 -3.92 10.60 2.65
CA PHE A 295 -2.69 10.94 1.94
C PHE A 295 -1.89 12.02 2.69
N CYS A 296 -2.55 13.08 3.15
CA CYS A 296 -1.89 14.17 3.86
C CYS A 296 -1.49 13.86 5.31
N ASN A 297 -2.01 12.80 5.95
CA ASN A 297 -1.83 12.58 7.40
C ASN A 297 -1.27 11.20 7.80
N CYS A 298 -1.42 10.19 6.95
CA CYS A 298 -1.17 8.79 7.29
C CYS A 298 -0.29 8.04 6.27
N VAL A 299 0.00 8.65 5.12
CA VAL A 299 1.10 8.23 4.27
C VAL A 299 2.39 8.77 4.88
N ALA A 300 3.43 7.94 4.98
CA ALA A 300 4.71 8.30 5.56
C ALA A 300 5.86 7.98 4.61
N VAL A 301 6.77 8.93 4.48
CA VAL A 301 8.04 8.84 3.76
C VAL A 301 9.15 9.18 4.74
N THR A 302 10.15 8.32 4.85
CA THR A 302 11.35 8.62 5.64
C THR A 302 12.19 9.60 4.85
N THR A 303 12.39 10.81 5.35
CA THR A 303 13.23 11.81 4.69
C THR A 303 14.59 11.86 5.38
N VAL A 304 15.65 11.61 4.62
CA VAL A 304 17.04 11.76 5.04
C VAL A 304 17.60 13.01 4.40
N ILE A 305 17.95 14.00 5.22
CA ILE A 305 18.46 15.30 4.75
C ILE A 305 19.91 15.47 5.18
N THR A 306 20.78 15.81 4.24
CA THR A 306 22.19 16.15 4.50
C THR A 306 22.60 17.41 3.74
N ASP A 307 23.70 18.04 4.16
CA ASP A 307 24.34 19.16 3.46
C ASP A 307 25.55 18.68 2.61
N ASP A 308 25.74 17.36 2.52
CA ASP A 308 26.90 16.71 1.92
C ASP A 308 26.48 15.63 0.91
N GLU A 309 26.78 15.88 -0.35
CA GLU A 309 26.39 14.99 -1.44
C GLU A 309 27.09 13.62 -1.36
N GLY A 310 28.37 13.59 -0.95
CA GLY A 310 29.10 12.33 -0.75
C GLY A 310 28.45 11.47 0.34
N ALA A 311 28.07 12.08 1.46
CA ALA A 311 27.34 11.38 2.51
C ALA A 311 25.97 10.86 2.04
N ALA A 312 25.27 11.60 1.18
CA ALA A 312 24.00 11.14 0.61
C ALA A 312 24.18 9.90 -0.28
N PHE A 313 25.22 9.86 -1.11
CA PHE A 313 25.56 8.69 -1.91
C PHE A 313 25.98 7.50 -1.04
N ASP A 314 26.79 7.71 0.00
CA ASP A 314 27.15 6.63 0.94
C ASP A 314 25.90 6.04 1.65
N ILE A 315 24.95 6.89 2.05
CA ILE A 315 23.67 6.46 2.65
C ILE A 315 22.82 5.72 1.62
N PHE A 316 22.75 6.24 0.40
CA PHE A 316 22.03 5.61 -0.70
C PHE A 316 22.57 4.20 -0.99
N ASP A 317 23.88 4.06 -1.13
CA ASP A 317 24.54 2.78 -1.36
C ASP A 317 24.33 1.85 -0.16
N ALA A 318 24.46 2.33 1.08
CA ALA A 318 24.21 1.53 2.27
C ALA A 318 22.76 1.01 2.33
N LEU A 319 21.77 1.82 1.96
CA LEU A 319 20.36 1.42 1.93
C LEU A 319 20.07 0.40 0.82
N ASN A 320 20.69 0.55 -0.35
CA ASN A 320 20.50 -0.37 -1.48
C ASN A 320 21.34 -1.65 -1.40
N THR A 321 22.41 -1.64 -0.60
CA THR A 321 23.25 -2.82 -0.35
C THR A 321 22.73 -3.65 0.83
N THR A 322 21.68 -3.19 1.52
CA THR A 322 21.01 -4.01 2.54
C THR A 322 20.53 -5.31 1.89
N GLY A 323 20.90 -6.45 2.49
CA GLY A 323 20.69 -7.78 1.93
C GLY A 323 19.22 -8.16 1.69
N GLU A 324 18.99 -9.41 1.34
CA GLU A 324 17.65 -9.91 1.02
C GLU A 324 16.66 -9.64 2.18
N PRO A 325 15.47 -9.08 1.89
CA PRO A 325 14.54 -8.68 2.93
C PRO A 325 14.01 -9.92 3.68
N LEU A 326 13.96 -9.83 5.02
CA LEU A 326 13.41 -10.90 5.87
C LEU A 326 11.97 -11.28 5.45
N THR A 327 11.67 -12.55 5.38
CA THR A 327 10.33 -13.07 5.12
C THR A 327 9.35 -12.69 6.23
N ALA A 328 8.04 -12.80 5.96
CA ALA A 328 7.03 -12.58 6.98
C ALA A 328 7.17 -13.55 8.17
N LEU A 329 7.55 -14.80 7.91
CA LEU A 329 7.82 -15.82 8.94
C LEU A 329 8.97 -15.42 9.87
N GLU A 330 10.08 -14.94 9.30
CA GLU A 330 11.25 -14.50 10.07
C GLU A 330 10.91 -13.31 10.97
N THR A 331 10.09 -12.37 10.49
CA THR A 331 9.63 -11.24 11.32
C THR A 331 8.60 -11.64 12.38
N LEU A 332 7.87 -12.74 12.18
CA LEU A 332 6.89 -13.24 13.16
C LEU A 332 7.58 -13.92 14.35
N LYS A 333 8.68 -14.64 14.13
CA LYS A 333 9.38 -15.45 15.14
C LYS A 333 9.69 -14.70 16.45
N PRO A 334 10.22 -13.46 16.45
CA PRO A 334 10.40 -12.68 17.68
C PRO A 334 9.11 -12.43 18.47
N HIS A 335 7.98 -12.19 17.80
CA HIS A 335 6.69 -11.98 18.46
C HIS A 335 6.18 -13.26 19.12
N VAL A 336 6.37 -14.41 18.49
CA VAL A 336 6.02 -15.72 19.05
C VAL A 336 6.87 -16.05 20.27
N ILE A 337 8.19 -15.84 20.17
CA ILE A 337 9.13 -16.03 21.28
C ILE A 337 8.72 -15.16 22.48
N ASN A 338 8.42 -13.88 22.24
CA ASN A 338 8.00 -12.96 23.30
C ASN A 338 6.64 -13.34 23.92
N ALA A 339 5.72 -13.88 23.14
CA ALA A 339 4.42 -14.34 23.64
C ALA A 339 4.54 -15.59 24.53
N LEU A 340 5.51 -16.47 24.25
CA LEU A 340 5.69 -17.74 24.97
C LEU A 340 6.66 -17.65 26.13
N ASN A 341 7.66 -16.77 26.08
CA ASN A 341 8.64 -16.61 27.16
C ASN A 341 8.03 -15.84 28.33
N THR A 342 7.38 -16.58 29.23
CA THR A 342 6.85 -16.09 30.50
C THR A 342 7.65 -16.70 31.67
N LYS A 343 7.32 -16.34 32.92
CA LYS A 343 7.99 -16.94 34.10
C LYS A 343 7.87 -18.47 34.15
N ASN A 344 6.84 -19.07 33.53
CA ASN A 344 6.50 -20.49 33.63
C ASN A 344 6.54 -21.25 32.29
N SER A 345 6.86 -20.58 31.17
CA SER A 345 6.88 -21.19 29.83
C SER A 345 8.04 -20.64 29.02
N LYS A 346 8.66 -21.49 28.20
CA LYS A 346 9.77 -21.12 27.32
C LYS A 346 9.46 -21.53 25.89
N PHE A 347 9.97 -20.75 24.93
CA PHE A 347 9.90 -21.09 23.52
C PHE A 347 10.66 -22.39 23.21
N SER A 348 11.85 -22.55 23.78
CA SER A 348 12.66 -23.76 23.56
C SER A 348 11.97 -24.99 24.17
N GLY A 349 11.84 -26.04 23.38
CA GLY A 349 11.11 -27.27 23.68
C GLY A 349 9.60 -27.19 23.46
N SER A 350 9.05 -26.06 22.97
CA SER A 350 7.60 -25.89 22.79
C SER A 350 7.12 -26.41 21.43
N SER A 351 5.80 -26.68 21.31
CA SER A 351 5.17 -26.99 20.02
C SER A 351 5.37 -25.88 18.98
N CYS A 352 5.49 -24.62 19.41
CA CYS A 352 5.78 -23.51 18.50
C CYS A 352 7.20 -23.56 17.92
N GLU A 353 8.20 -24.00 18.69
CA GLU A 353 9.55 -24.22 18.17
C GLU A 353 9.56 -25.40 17.18
N MET A 354 8.84 -26.47 17.48
CA MET A 354 8.68 -27.61 16.57
C MET A 354 7.98 -27.19 15.26
N ALA A 355 6.94 -26.36 15.34
CA ALA A 355 6.24 -25.82 14.19
C ALA A 355 7.18 -24.97 13.31
N PHE A 356 7.94 -24.03 13.89
CA PHE A 356 8.94 -23.26 13.14
C PHE A 356 10.00 -24.16 12.51
N SER A 357 10.51 -25.14 13.27
CA SER A 357 11.55 -26.05 12.78
C SER A 357 11.06 -26.89 11.61
N SER A 358 9.80 -27.35 11.65
CA SER A 358 9.16 -28.06 10.55
C SER A 358 9.06 -27.19 9.30
N ILE A 359 8.58 -25.94 9.44
CA ILE A 359 8.50 -25.00 8.32
C ILE A 359 9.91 -24.71 7.76
N ASP A 360 10.88 -24.38 8.61
CA ASP A 360 12.25 -24.07 8.21
C ASP A 360 12.91 -25.26 7.47
N GLN A 361 12.66 -26.50 7.91
CA GLN A 361 13.14 -27.71 7.24
C GLN A 361 12.49 -27.92 5.86
N LEU A 362 11.16 -27.75 5.75
CA LEU A 362 10.47 -27.83 4.47
C LEU A 362 10.99 -26.75 3.51
N MET A 363 11.13 -25.52 3.98
CA MET A 363 11.66 -24.41 3.18
C MET A 363 13.10 -24.67 2.72
N ALA A 364 13.96 -25.20 3.60
CA ALA A 364 15.36 -25.49 3.25
C ALA A 364 15.50 -26.66 2.26
N ASN A 365 14.72 -27.72 2.42
CA ASN A 365 14.81 -28.92 1.60
C ASN A 365 14.20 -28.72 0.21
N ASP A 366 13.06 -28.05 0.15
CA ASP A 366 12.27 -27.95 -1.07
C ASP A 366 12.50 -26.65 -1.83
N PHE A 367 13.04 -25.62 -1.20
CA PHE A 367 13.26 -24.31 -1.83
C PHE A 367 14.69 -23.84 -1.53
N PRO A 368 15.71 -24.37 -2.22
CA PRO A 368 17.10 -24.17 -1.84
C PRO A 368 17.60 -22.74 -2.03
N THR A 369 17.11 -22.01 -3.04
CA THR A 369 17.53 -20.62 -3.31
C THR A 369 16.73 -19.62 -2.48
N THR A 370 17.32 -18.47 -2.12
CA THR A 370 16.58 -17.47 -1.34
C THR A 370 15.33 -16.97 -2.08
N LYS A 371 15.41 -16.79 -3.40
CA LYS A 371 14.26 -16.39 -4.21
C LYS A 371 13.11 -17.38 -4.10
N GLU A 372 13.38 -18.68 -4.23
CA GLU A 372 12.36 -19.73 -4.07
C GLU A 372 11.77 -19.73 -2.66
N LYS A 373 12.59 -19.55 -1.60
CA LYS A 373 12.09 -19.44 -0.21
C LYS A 373 11.17 -18.24 -0.02
N GLN A 374 11.55 -17.09 -0.57
CA GLN A 374 10.74 -15.88 -0.48
C GLN A 374 9.42 -16.04 -1.22
N ASP A 375 9.45 -16.61 -2.42
CA ASP A 375 8.25 -16.80 -3.23
C ASP A 375 7.31 -17.84 -2.60
N GLU A 376 7.82 -18.96 -2.08
CA GLU A 376 6.97 -19.93 -1.38
C GLU A 376 6.46 -19.37 -0.05
N THR A 377 7.27 -18.63 0.72
CA THR A 377 6.79 -18.00 1.95
C THR A 377 5.64 -17.05 1.66
N LYS A 378 5.72 -16.25 0.58
CA LYS A 378 4.60 -15.38 0.17
C LYS A 378 3.34 -16.19 -0.13
N ASN A 379 3.46 -17.29 -0.87
CA ASN A 379 2.32 -18.15 -1.21
C ASN A 379 1.72 -18.86 0.01
N LEU A 380 2.57 -19.26 0.96
CA LEU A 380 2.15 -19.84 2.23
C LEU A 380 1.31 -18.83 3.03
N ILE A 381 1.76 -17.58 3.17
CA ILE A 381 1.00 -16.56 3.90
C ILE A 381 -0.36 -16.29 3.25
N ILE A 382 -0.42 -16.26 1.92
CA ILE A 382 -1.69 -16.10 1.19
C ILE A 382 -2.64 -17.25 1.51
N THR A 383 -2.15 -18.47 1.41
CA THR A 383 -2.94 -19.68 1.68
C THR A 383 -3.42 -19.71 3.13
N PHE A 384 -2.55 -19.31 4.05
CA PHE A 384 -2.85 -19.30 5.47
C PHE A 384 -3.85 -18.19 5.86
N GLY A 385 -3.77 -17.01 5.23
CA GLY A 385 -4.78 -15.96 5.42
C GLY A 385 -6.16 -16.39 4.93
N LEU A 386 -6.22 -17.06 3.78
CA LEU A 386 -7.47 -17.65 3.29
C LEU A 386 -7.98 -18.77 4.21
N TYR A 387 -7.09 -19.60 4.77
CA TYR A 387 -7.44 -20.64 5.74
C TYR A 387 -8.06 -20.07 7.03
N LEU A 388 -7.55 -18.93 7.52
CA LEU A 388 -8.02 -18.34 8.78
C LEU A 388 -9.30 -17.50 8.61
N GLU A 389 -9.35 -16.66 7.58
CA GLU A 389 -10.41 -15.63 7.46
C GLU A 389 -11.17 -15.69 6.13
N GLY A 390 -10.85 -16.61 5.22
CA GLY A 390 -11.42 -16.64 3.86
C GLY A 390 -10.97 -15.47 2.99
N ARG A 391 -9.96 -14.71 3.43
CA ARG A 391 -9.48 -13.50 2.75
C ARG A 391 -8.09 -13.71 2.19
N LYS A 392 -7.89 -13.31 0.94
CA LYS A 392 -6.58 -13.34 0.31
C LYS A 392 -5.71 -12.22 0.86
N VAL A 393 -4.47 -12.53 1.19
CA VAL A 393 -3.47 -11.55 1.59
C VAL A 393 -2.74 -11.01 0.35
N SER A 394 -2.34 -9.74 0.35
CA SER A 394 -1.51 -9.16 -0.71
C SER A 394 -0.16 -9.90 -0.86
N LEU A 395 0.41 -9.89 -2.06
CA LEU A 395 1.79 -10.34 -2.32
C LEU A 395 2.86 -9.37 -1.76
N ASN A 396 2.47 -8.16 -1.38
CA ASN A 396 3.39 -7.17 -0.81
C ASN A 396 3.93 -7.67 0.54
N LEU A 397 5.25 -7.83 0.64
CA LEU A 397 5.93 -8.37 1.82
C LEU A 397 5.60 -7.59 3.10
N ASN A 398 5.53 -6.26 3.04
CA ASN A 398 5.23 -5.44 4.21
C ASN A 398 3.78 -5.64 4.67
N THR A 399 2.86 -5.76 3.71
CA THR A 399 1.45 -6.10 3.98
C THR A 399 1.34 -7.50 4.59
N GLN A 400 2.05 -8.50 4.05
CA GLN A 400 2.08 -9.86 4.61
C GLN A 400 2.60 -9.91 6.05
N ARG A 401 3.70 -9.21 6.35
CA ARG A 401 4.24 -9.10 7.71
C ARG A 401 3.19 -8.56 8.68
N LYS A 402 2.51 -7.47 8.31
CA LYS A 402 1.46 -6.84 9.11
C LYS A 402 0.24 -7.76 9.32
N GLU A 403 -0.25 -8.40 8.25
CA GLU A 403 -1.41 -9.30 8.33
C GLU A 403 -1.10 -10.56 9.16
N LEU A 404 0.05 -11.20 8.91
CA LEU A 404 0.46 -12.39 9.67
C LEU A 404 0.61 -12.08 11.16
N LEU A 405 1.18 -10.92 11.49
CA LEU A 405 1.25 -10.46 12.88
C LEU A 405 -0.15 -10.19 13.45
N ARG A 406 -1.07 -9.58 12.69
CA ARG A 406 -2.47 -9.39 13.12
C ARG A 406 -3.13 -10.71 13.46
N PHE A 407 -3.00 -11.71 12.59
CA PHE A 407 -3.58 -13.03 12.83
C PHE A 407 -3.00 -13.67 14.11
N PHE A 408 -1.69 -13.54 14.31
CA PHE A 408 -1.03 -14.04 15.52
C PHE A 408 -1.50 -13.31 16.79
N GLU A 409 -1.56 -11.97 16.78
CA GLU A 409 -2.05 -11.20 17.92
C GLU A 409 -3.52 -11.55 18.26
N ASN A 410 -4.37 -11.73 17.24
CA ASN A 410 -5.76 -12.17 17.44
C ASN A 410 -5.84 -13.56 18.10
N SER A 411 -4.92 -14.47 17.78
CA SER A 411 -4.90 -15.81 18.38
C SER A 411 -4.70 -15.78 19.90
N LYS A 412 -4.02 -14.76 20.44
CA LYS A 412 -3.74 -14.61 21.88
C LYS A 412 -4.98 -14.40 22.75
N GLN A 413 -6.15 -14.19 22.16
CA GLN A 413 -7.42 -14.09 22.88
C GLN A 413 -7.83 -15.39 23.57
N THR A 414 -7.27 -16.53 23.16
CA THR A 414 -7.48 -17.83 23.79
C THR A 414 -6.19 -18.37 24.38
N LYS A 415 -6.27 -19.11 25.49
CA LYS A 415 -5.12 -19.60 26.25
C LYS A 415 -4.12 -20.40 25.39
N ASP A 416 -4.62 -21.27 24.53
CA ASP A 416 -3.79 -22.14 23.66
C ASP A 416 -3.71 -21.61 22.22
N GLY A 417 -4.22 -20.41 21.96
CA GLY A 417 -4.36 -19.84 20.62
C GLY A 417 -3.03 -19.66 19.88
N PRO A 418 -1.97 -19.11 20.50
CA PRO A 418 -0.66 -19.00 19.85
C PRO A 418 -0.08 -20.34 19.40
N THR A 419 -0.29 -21.39 20.21
CA THR A 419 0.18 -22.75 19.89
C THR A 419 -0.59 -23.31 18.70
N LYS A 420 -1.93 -23.29 18.76
CA LYS A 420 -2.79 -23.77 17.68
C LYS A 420 -2.56 -23.01 16.37
N PHE A 421 -2.30 -21.71 16.47
CA PHE A 421 -1.95 -20.87 15.32
C PHE A 421 -0.67 -21.36 14.63
N MET A 422 0.39 -21.60 15.41
CA MET A 422 1.66 -22.07 14.85
C MET A 422 1.57 -23.50 14.31
N GLU A 423 0.83 -24.39 14.99
CA GLU A 423 0.57 -25.75 14.51
C GLU A 423 -0.21 -25.74 13.18
N ALA A 424 -1.26 -24.94 13.08
CA ALA A 424 -2.01 -24.78 11.84
C ALA A 424 -1.14 -24.23 10.70
N LEU A 425 -0.30 -23.22 10.98
CA LEU A 425 0.64 -22.67 9.99
C LEU A 425 1.62 -23.74 9.49
N ALA A 426 2.14 -24.57 10.39
CA ALA A 426 3.03 -25.68 10.02
C ALA A 426 2.30 -26.75 9.17
N TYR A 427 1.07 -27.11 9.53
CA TYR A 427 0.30 -28.07 8.75
C TYR A 427 -0.10 -27.55 7.37
N VAL A 428 -0.45 -26.28 7.24
CA VAL A 428 -0.72 -25.66 5.92
C VAL A 428 0.56 -25.65 5.07
N SER A 429 1.72 -25.37 5.68
CA SER A 429 3.03 -25.45 5.01
C SER A 429 3.31 -26.87 4.51
N GLU A 430 3.05 -27.88 5.34
CA GLU A 430 3.23 -29.29 5.00
C GLU A 430 2.29 -29.75 3.88
N TYR A 431 1.00 -29.38 3.96
CA TYR A 431 0.02 -29.67 2.92
C TYR A 431 0.43 -29.08 1.57
N ARG A 432 0.80 -27.79 1.53
CA ARG A 432 1.28 -27.14 0.31
C ARG A 432 2.53 -27.84 -0.25
N CYS A 433 3.45 -28.19 0.62
CA CYS A 433 4.67 -28.87 0.21
C CYS A 433 4.37 -30.25 -0.40
N ASN A 434 3.45 -31.03 0.17
CA ASN A 434 3.27 -32.43 -0.22
C ASN A 434 2.18 -32.64 -1.28
N TYR A 435 1.12 -31.84 -1.27
CA TYR A 435 -0.05 -32.00 -2.16
C TYR A 435 -0.15 -30.92 -3.23
N TRP A 436 0.40 -29.71 -3.00
CA TRP A 436 0.31 -28.63 -3.99
C TRP A 436 1.54 -28.53 -4.90
N THR A 437 2.72 -28.86 -4.37
CA THR A 437 3.99 -28.70 -5.08
C THR A 437 4.25 -29.89 -6.01
N PRO A 438 4.28 -29.71 -7.35
CA PRO A 438 4.29 -30.84 -8.29
C PRO A 438 5.51 -31.77 -8.13
N LYS A 439 6.69 -31.23 -7.85
CA LYS A 439 7.92 -32.02 -7.64
C LYS A 439 7.86 -32.95 -6.41
N ASN A 440 6.95 -32.68 -5.48
CA ASN A 440 6.84 -33.38 -4.21
C ASN A 440 5.64 -34.32 -4.15
N ILE A 441 4.86 -34.45 -5.23
CA ILE A 441 3.60 -35.20 -5.26
C ILE A 441 3.76 -36.68 -4.84
N GLY A 442 4.96 -37.25 -5.01
CA GLY A 442 5.26 -38.60 -4.54
C GLY A 442 5.17 -38.77 -3.02
N ARG A 443 5.31 -37.69 -2.24
CA ARG A 443 5.21 -37.69 -0.77
C ARG A 443 3.80 -37.96 -0.26
N ILE A 444 2.77 -37.91 -1.12
CA ILE A 444 1.40 -38.29 -0.77
C ILE A 444 1.34 -39.74 -0.23
N ASN A 445 2.22 -40.62 -0.70
CA ASN A 445 2.33 -42.00 -0.20
C ASN A 445 2.67 -42.11 1.29
N ILE A 446 3.16 -41.04 1.92
CA ILE A 446 3.44 -41.01 3.37
C ILE A 446 2.13 -41.07 4.17
N TYR A 447 1.03 -40.54 3.62
CA TYR A 447 -0.26 -40.42 4.32
C TYR A 447 -1.31 -41.42 3.80
N HIS A 448 -1.15 -41.88 2.55
CA HIS A 448 -2.11 -42.77 1.90
C HIS A 448 -1.44 -44.11 1.56
N ASN A 449 -1.78 -45.14 2.33
CA ASN A 449 -1.19 -46.47 2.21
C ASN A 449 -1.75 -47.28 1.03
N ASP A 450 -3.00 -47.03 0.63
CA ASP A 450 -3.60 -47.69 -0.53
C ASP A 450 -3.03 -47.10 -1.83
N GLN A 451 -2.43 -47.95 -2.65
CA GLN A 451 -1.72 -47.52 -3.85
C GLN A 451 -2.66 -46.92 -4.90
N ILE A 452 -3.86 -47.47 -5.08
CA ILE A 452 -4.81 -47.02 -6.11
C ILE A 452 -5.37 -45.66 -5.70
N GLU A 453 -5.75 -45.53 -4.43
CA GLU A 453 -6.20 -44.28 -3.84
C GLU A 453 -5.10 -43.21 -3.91
N ALA A 454 -3.86 -43.55 -3.53
CA ALA A 454 -2.75 -42.61 -3.58
C ALA A 454 -2.47 -42.10 -5.02
N GLU A 455 -2.52 -42.97 -6.04
CA GLU A 455 -2.39 -42.55 -7.43
C GLU A 455 -3.56 -41.66 -7.88
N GLN A 456 -4.78 -41.95 -7.44
CA GLN A 456 -5.94 -41.09 -7.71
C GLN A 456 -5.74 -39.71 -7.08
N ILE A 457 -5.33 -39.63 -5.82
CA ILE A 457 -5.10 -38.37 -5.12
C ILE A 457 -3.99 -37.57 -5.81
N LYS A 458 -2.87 -38.21 -6.19
CA LYS A 458 -1.79 -37.54 -6.94
C LYS A 458 -2.29 -36.90 -8.22
N LEU A 459 -3.13 -37.62 -8.99
CA LEU A 459 -3.71 -37.11 -10.22
C LEU A 459 -4.60 -35.89 -9.96
N LEU A 460 -5.52 -36.00 -9.00
CA LEU A 460 -6.46 -34.91 -8.67
C LEU A 460 -5.71 -33.68 -8.13
N SER A 461 -4.79 -33.87 -7.19
CA SER A 461 -3.97 -32.79 -6.63
C SER A 461 -3.10 -32.12 -7.69
N SER A 462 -2.49 -32.90 -8.61
CA SER A 462 -1.73 -32.34 -9.73
C SER A 462 -2.60 -31.53 -10.69
N LEU A 463 -3.82 -31.99 -10.95
CA LEU A 463 -4.78 -31.29 -11.81
C LEU A 463 -5.16 -29.93 -11.19
N ILE A 464 -5.51 -29.88 -9.90
CA ILE A 464 -5.84 -28.63 -9.21
C ILE A 464 -4.62 -27.69 -9.14
N SER A 465 -3.41 -28.22 -8.89
CA SER A 465 -2.21 -27.40 -8.89
C SER A 465 -1.94 -26.79 -10.28
N ALA A 466 -2.11 -27.59 -11.35
CA ALA A 466 -1.98 -27.13 -12.72
C ALA A 466 -3.04 -26.09 -13.11
N THR A 467 -4.23 -26.12 -12.51
CA THR A 467 -5.28 -25.10 -12.72
C THR A 467 -4.96 -23.75 -12.11
N LYS A 468 -3.96 -23.66 -11.21
CA LYS A 468 -3.56 -22.47 -10.44
C LYS A 468 -4.70 -21.86 -9.61
N THR A 469 -5.69 -22.67 -9.22
CA THR A 469 -6.85 -22.20 -8.47
C THR A 469 -6.56 -22.21 -6.97
N ASN A 470 -5.84 -21.19 -6.48
CA ASN A 470 -5.38 -21.13 -5.09
C ASN A 470 -6.51 -21.13 -4.04
N LEU A 471 -7.75 -20.79 -4.42
CA LEU A 471 -8.90 -20.74 -3.51
C LEU A 471 -9.42 -22.12 -3.07
N THR A 472 -8.96 -23.21 -3.70
CA THR A 472 -9.27 -24.56 -3.22
C THR A 472 -8.41 -24.97 -2.02
N LEU A 473 -7.19 -24.43 -1.94
CA LEU A 473 -6.21 -24.78 -0.92
C LEU A 473 -6.70 -24.62 0.52
N PRO A 474 -7.42 -23.55 0.90
CA PRO A 474 -7.93 -23.38 2.26
C PRO A 474 -8.87 -24.51 2.65
N ILE A 475 -9.84 -24.83 1.80
CA ILE A 475 -10.83 -25.88 2.03
C ILE A 475 -10.12 -27.23 2.13
N LEU A 476 -9.27 -27.54 1.16
CA LEU A 476 -8.51 -28.79 1.15
C LEU A 476 -7.59 -28.92 2.37
N SER A 477 -6.94 -27.83 2.79
CA SER A 477 -6.08 -27.81 3.98
C SER A 477 -6.89 -28.06 5.25
N ILE A 478 -8.10 -27.47 5.39
CA ILE A 478 -8.97 -27.70 6.56
C ILE A 478 -9.31 -29.18 6.69
N TYR A 479 -9.80 -29.81 5.62
CA TYR A 479 -10.15 -31.23 5.66
C TYR A 479 -8.91 -32.10 5.88
N TRP A 480 -7.80 -31.78 5.21
CA TRP A 480 -6.55 -32.52 5.37
C TRP A 480 -6.01 -32.48 6.80
N ILE A 481 -6.04 -31.31 7.45
CA ILE A 481 -5.60 -31.13 8.85
C ILE A 481 -6.48 -31.96 9.80
N CYS A 482 -7.80 -31.84 9.67
CA CYS A 482 -8.77 -32.61 10.47
C CYS A 482 -8.58 -34.13 10.29
N CYS A 483 -8.31 -34.57 9.07
CA CYS A 483 -8.05 -35.97 8.73
C CYS A 483 -6.72 -36.47 9.30
N LYS A 484 -5.67 -35.65 9.22
CA LYS A 484 -4.33 -35.97 9.76
C LYS A 484 -4.37 -36.19 11.27
N GLU A 485 -5.10 -35.36 12.01
CA GLU A 485 -5.25 -35.51 13.47
C GLU A 485 -5.95 -36.82 13.86
N LYS A 486 -6.88 -37.31 13.02
CA LYS A 486 -7.62 -38.56 13.22
C LYS A 486 -6.95 -39.78 12.59
N ASN A 487 -5.94 -39.57 11.76
CA ASN A 487 -5.36 -40.58 10.87
C ASN A 487 -6.40 -41.28 9.98
N ASP A 488 -7.38 -40.52 9.48
CA ASP A 488 -8.43 -40.98 8.56
C ASP A 488 -8.69 -39.90 7.51
N PHE A 489 -8.34 -40.19 6.25
CA PHE A 489 -8.42 -39.25 5.13
C PHE A 489 -9.67 -39.39 4.27
N SER A 490 -10.66 -40.19 4.68
CA SER A 490 -11.86 -40.47 3.89
C SER A 490 -12.60 -39.18 3.51
N ASP A 491 -12.83 -38.28 4.47
CA ASP A 491 -13.49 -36.98 4.24
C ASP A 491 -12.69 -36.09 3.28
N TYR A 492 -11.36 -36.01 3.45
CA TYR A 492 -10.49 -35.24 2.56
C TYR A 492 -10.58 -35.72 1.12
N ILE A 493 -10.62 -37.03 0.91
CA ILE A 493 -10.65 -37.64 -0.42
C ILE A 493 -11.96 -37.30 -1.15
N GLU A 494 -13.09 -37.39 -0.46
CA GLU A 494 -14.40 -37.04 -1.04
C GLU A 494 -14.47 -35.55 -1.39
N VAL A 495 -13.95 -34.68 -0.52
CA VAL A 495 -13.86 -33.24 -0.80
C VAL A 495 -12.93 -32.95 -1.98
N LEU A 496 -11.78 -33.62 -2.07
CA LEU A 496 -10.85 -33.48 -3.19
C LEU A 496 -11.51 -33.87 -4.52
N LYS A 497 -12.24 -35.00 -4.56
CA LYS A 497 -12.99 -35.44 -5.74
C LYS A 497 -14.07 -34.41 -6.10
N ALA A 498 -14.85 -33.95 -5.13
CA ALA A 498 -15.93 -32.98 -5.36
C ALA A 498 -15.41 -31.64 -5.93
N ILE A 499 -14.36 -31.09 -5.33
CA ILE A 499 -13.71 -29.85 -5.78
C ILE A 499 -13.15 -30.02 -7.20
N THR A 500 -12.47 -31.14 -7.46
CA THR A 500 -11.90 -31.40 -8.78
C THR A 500 -12.97 -31.54 -9.84
N ALA A 501 -14.05 -32.28 -9.54
CA ALA A 501 -15.19 -32.45 -10.44
C ALA A 501 -15.88 -31.10 -10.73
N PHE A 502 -16.12 -30.29 -9.70
CA PHE A 502 -16.68 -28.95 -9.86
C PHE A 502 -15.81 -28.07 -10.77
N LEU A 503 -14.49 -28.02 -10.52
CA LEU A 503 -13.56 -27.24 -11.33
C LEU A 503 -13.56 -27.69 -12.79
N ALA A 504 -13.48 -29.00 -13.03
CA ALA A 504 -13.48 -29.56 -14.38
C ALA A 504 -14.77 -29.23 -15.12
N LEU A 505 -15.93 -29.48 -14.50
CA LEU A 505 -17.24 -29.21 -15.11
C LEU A 505 -17.46 -27.72 -15.35
N ARG A 506 -17.16 -26.88 -14.37
CA ARG A 506 -17.40 -25.44 -14.46
C ARG A 506 -16.55 -24.81 -15.56
N ARG A 507 -15.24 -25.10 -15.60
CA ARG A 507 -14.34 -24.56 -16.65
C ARG A 507 -14.70 -25.08 -18.04
N THR A 508 -15.14 -26.33 -18.13
CA THR A 508 -15.62 -26.90 -19.41
C THR A 508 -16.88 -26.18 -19.89
N ALA A 509 -17.80 -25.85 -18.98
CA ALA A 509 -19.08 -25.22 -19.32
C ALA A 509 -18.95 -23.73 -19.68
N THR A 510 -18.09 -22.98 -18.99
CA THR A 510 -17.93 -21.52 -19.22
C THR A 510 -16.85 -21.18 -20.24
N GLY A 511 -15.90 -22.08 -20.50
CA GLY A 511 -14.72 -21.80 -21.32
C GLY A 511 -13.70 -20.85 -20.67
N SER A 512 -13.98 -20.39 -19.45
CA SER A 512 -13.18 -19.43 -18.68
C SER A 512 -13.14 -19.78 -17.19
N THR A 513 -12.48 -18.97 -16.38
CA THR A 513 -12.48 -19.07 -14.92
C THR A 513 -13.64 -18.30 -14.25
N ASP A 514 -14.58 -17.77 -15.03
CA ASP A 514 -15.54 -16.79 -14.52
C ASP A 514 -16.45 -17.35 -13.42
N GLY A 515 -16.49 -16.63 -12.30
CA GLY A 515 -17.31 -16.93 -11.12
C GLY A 515 -16.83 -18.10 -10.27
N ILE A 516 -15.74 -18.80 -10.65
CA ILE A 516 -15.18 -19.89 -9.83
C ILE A 516 -14.70 -19.35 -8.49
N ASP A 517 -13.98 -18.23 -8.51
CA ASP A 517 -13.42 -17.63 -7.33
C ASP A 517 -14.51 -17.18 -6.34
N THR A 518 -15.63 -16.66 -6.86
CA THR A 518 -16.81 -16.28 -6.07
C THR A 518 -17.49 -17.48 -5.41
N CYS A 519 -17.44 -18.67 -6.02
CA CYS A 519 -18.03 -19.87 -5.42
C CYS A 519 -17.18 -20.48 -4.30
N PHE A 520 -15.87 -20.25 -4.32
CA PHE A 520 -14.94 -20.78 -3.30
C PHE A 520 -14.74 -19.84 -2.10
N ARG A 521 -14.90 -18.52 -2.31
CA ARG A 521 -14.98 -17.53 -1.22
C ARG A 521 -16.29 -17.71 -0.46
#